data_AF-A0A970UR83-F1
#
_entry.id   AF-A0A970UR83-F1
#
_cell.length_a   1.000
_cell.length_b   1.000
_cell.length_c   1.000
_cell.angle_alpha   90.00
_cell.angle_beta   90.00
_cell.angle_gamma   90.00
#
_symmetry.space_group_name_H-M   'P 1'
#
loop_
_entity.id
_entity.type
_entity.pdbx_description
1 polymer ?
#
loop_
_entity_poly.entity_id
_entity_poly.type
_entity_poly.pdbx_seq_one_letter_code
_entity_poly.pdbx_strand_id
1 'polypeptide(L)'
;ILEFTLPNNRLMLNLYRFYFHRLLPRIGQLFSKDFPAYQYLPESVEKFPKGLGFNEIMGKAGFTQTTYKSLTGGICGLYTGTKK
;
A
#
# COMPACT_ATOMS: atom_id res chain seq x y z
N ILE A 1 5.47 -3.97 10.70
CA ILE A 1 4.32 -3.34 10.04
C ILE A 1 4.24 -3.87 8.62
N LEU A 2 3.10 -4.45 8.25
CA LEU A 2 2.85 -4.96 6.90
C LEU A 2 1.77 -4.08 6.28
N GLU A 3 2.10 -3.38 5.20
CA GLU A 3 1.18 -2.44 4.57
C GLU A 3 1.16 -2.54 3.05
N PHE A 4 0.05 -2.14 2.45
CA PHE A 4 -0.06 -2.08 1.00
C PHE A 4 0.71 -0.87 0.45
N THR A 5 1.44 -1.09 -0.63
CA THR A 5 2.26 -0.05 -1.28
C THR A 5 2.00 -0.02 -2.78
N LEU A 6 2.36 1.09 -3.41
CA LEU A 6 2.36 1.13 -4.87
C LEU A 6 3.60 0.42 -5.43
N PRO A 7 3.43 -0.51 -6.38
CA PRO A 7 4.55 -1.22 -6.98
C PRO A 7 5.43 -0.25 -7.78
N ASN A 8 6.75 -0.40 -7.62
CA ASN A 8 7.74 0.41 -8.33
C ASN A 8 7.85 0.03 -9.82
N ASN A 9 7.43 -1.18 -10.19
CA ASN A 9 7.43 -1.62 -11.58
C ASN A 9 6.24 -1.02 -12.33
N ARG A 10 6.50 -0.27 -13.42
CA ARG A 10 5.48 0.39 -14.25
C ARG A 10 4.42 -0.58 -14.78
N LEU A 11 4.79 -1.83 -15.10
CA LEU A 11 3.84 -2.84 -15.58
C LEU A 11 2.84 -3.22 -14.47
N MET A 12 3.35 -3.51 -13.27
CA MET A 12 2.53 -3.83 -12.10
C MET A 12 1.68 -2.64 -11.65
N LEU A 13 2.22 -1.42 -11.74
CA LEU A 13 1.48 -0.21 -11.43
C LEU A 13 0.28 -0.01 -12.37
N ASN A 14 0.47 -0.27 -13.67
CA ASN A 14 -0.62 -0.17 -14.64
C ASN A 14 -1.69 -1.26 -14.42
N LEU A 15 -1.28 -2.49 -14.11
CA LEU A 15 -2.21 -3.58 -13.73
C LEU A 15 -3.00 -3.24 -12.46
N TYR A 16 -2.30 -2.72 -11.44
CA TYR A 16 -2.90 -2.28 -10.19
C TYR A 16 -3.93 -1.16 -10.43
N ARG A 17 -3.56 -0.13 -11.19
CA ARG A 17 -4.48 0.96 -11.57
C ARG A 17 -5.68 0.45 -12.35
N PHE A 18 -5.48 -0.45 -13.31
CA PHE A 18 -6.56 -1.05 -14.08
C PHE A 18 -7.53 -1.84 -13.20
N TYR A 19 -7.01 -2.63 -12.26
CA TYR A 19 -7.83 -3.34 -11.29
C TYR A 19 -8.68 -2.36 -10.46
N PHE A 20 -8.06 -1.36 -9.85
CA PHE A 20 -8.75 -0.40 -8.99
C PHE A 20 -9.71 0.55 -9.72
N HIS A 21 -9.37 1.00 -10.93
CA HIS A 21 -10.20 1.97 -11.67
C HIS A 21 -11.28 1.31 -12.52
N ARG A 22 -11.12 0.03 -12.90
CA ARG A 22 -11.97 -0.58 -13.94
C ARG A 22 -12.64 -1.88 -13.52
N LEU A 23 -12.02 -2.69 -12.67
CA LEU A 23 -12.61 -3.93 -12.14
C LEU A 23 -13.36 -3.65 -10.84
N LEU A 24 -12.72 -2.97 -9.89
CA LEU A 24 -13.26 -2.71 -8.56
C LEU A 24 -14.61 -1.95 -8.58
N PRO A 25 -14.80 -0.88 -9.38
CA PRO A 25 -16.07 -0.15 -9.39
C PRO A 25 -17.21 -0.97 -9.98
N ARG A 26 -16.90 -1.86 -10.92
CA ARG A 26 -17.89 -2.76 -11.54
C ARG A 26 -18.31 -3.86 -10.59
N ILE A 27 -17.37 -4.42 -9.84
CA ILE A 27 -17.67 -5.42 -8.80
C ILE A 27 -18.42 -4.75 -7.64
N GLY A 28 -18.01 -3.55 -7.23
CA GLY A 28 -18.71 -2.76 -6.21
C GLY A 28 -20.16 -2.48 -6.60
N GLN A 29 -20.41 -2.05 -7.84
CA GLN A 29 -21.76 -1.87 -8.38
C GLN A 29 -22.60 -3.16 -8.41
N LEU A 30 -21.96 -4.32 -8.60
CA LEU A 30 -22.65 -5.60 -8.76
C LEU A 30 -22.95 -6.31 -7.43
N PHE A 31 -22.09 -6.15 -6.41
CA PHE A 31 -22.11 -6.96 -5.19
C PHE A 31 -22.43 -6.21 -3.89
N SER A 32 -22.32 -4.87 -3.78
CA SER A 32 -22.64 -4.20 -2.51
C SER A 32 -23.01 -2.72 -2.61
N LYS A 33 -23.86 -2.25 -1.69
CA LYS A 33 -24.11 -0.82 -1.43
C LYS A 33 -22.94 -0.14 -0.69
N ASP A 34 -21.97 -0.91 -0.20
CA ASP A 34 -20.77 -0.41 0.51
C ASP A 34 -19.64 0.01 -0.45
N PHE A 35 -20.01 0.81 -1.44
CA PHE A 35 -19.11 1.52 -2.35
C PHE A 35 -17.93 2.25 -1.66
N PRO A 36 -18.07 2.84 -0.45
CA PRO A 36 -17.01 3.63 0.16
C PRO A 36 -15.75 2.84 0.52
N ALA A 37 -15.87 1.60 1.01
CA ALA A 37 -14.72 0.79 1.43
C ALA A 37 -13.79 0.45 0.26
N TYR A 38 -14.38 0.27 -0.93
CA TYR A 38 -13.67 -0.01 -2.17
C TYR A 38 -12.96 1.22 -2.76
N GLN A 39 -13.43 2.44 -2.44
CA GLN A 39 -12.69 3.67 -2.78
C GLN A 39 -11.62 4.03 -1.74
N TYR A 40 -11.83 3.69 -0.48
CA TYR A 40 -10.89 3.98 0.59
C TYR A 40 -9.56 3.22 0.43
N LEU A 41 -9.59 1.96 -0.01
CA LEU A 41 -8.39 1.14 -0.17
C LEU A 41 -7.35 1.71 -1.16
N PRO A 42 -7.69 2.07 -2.42
CA PRO A 42 -6.70 2.67 -3.31
C PRO A 42 -6.22 4.03 -2.81
N GLU A 43 -7.10 4.82 -2.19
CA GLU A 43 -6.76 6.14 -1.69
C GLU A 43 -5.80 6.08 -0.50
N SER A 44 -5.97 5.10 0.40
CA SER A 44 -5.06 4.90 1.54
C SER A 44 -3.67 4.44 1.08
N VAL A 45 -3.60 3.56 0.08
CA VAL A 45 -2.34 3.08 -0.50
C VAL A 45 -1.58 4.20 -1.21
N GLU A 46 -2.28 5.14 -1.86
CA GLU A 46 -1.65 6.29 -2.48
C GLU A 46 -1.08 7.29 -1.47
N LYS A 47 -1.76 7.48 -0.33
CA LYS A 47 -1.34 8.39 0.75
C LYS A 47 -0.24 7.82 1.63
N PHE A 48 -0.04 6.50 1.65
CA PHE A 48 0.92 5.87 2.55
C PHE A 48 2.38 6.23 2.19
N PRO A 49 3.24 6.60 3.16
CA PRO A 49 4.66 6.89 2.92
C PRO A 49 5.38 5.66 2.36
N LYS A 50 6.07 5.80 1.23
CA LYS A 50 6.65 4.66 0.51
C LYS A 50 8.14 4.50 0.81
N GLY A 51 8.58 3.25 0.88
CA GLY A 51 10.00 2.89 0.98
C GLY A 51 10.65 3.52 2.21
N LEU A 52 11.82 4.13 2.02
CA LEU A 52 12.58 4.70 3.15
C LEU A 52 11.85 5.84 3.89
N GLY A 53 10.87 6.50 3.26
CA GLY A 53 10.10 7.57 3.92
C GLY A 53 9.34 7.09 5.16
N PHE A 54 8.86 5.85 5.17
CA PHE A 54 8.23 5.28 6.36
C PHE A 54 9.27 4.87 7.43
N ASN A 55 10.47 4.45 7.02
CA ASN A 55 11.55 4.15 7.97
C ASN A 55 11.97 5.41 8.75
N GLU A 56 11.97 6.59 8.14
CA GLU A 56 12.23 7.85 8.83
C GLU A 56 11.16 8.16 9.89
N ILE A 57 9.89 7.91 9.58
CA ILE A 57 8.78 8.05 10.51
C ILE A 57 8.95 7.08 11.69
N MET A 58 9.30 5.83 11.41
CA MET A 58 9.62 4.83 12.43
C MET A 58 10.80 5.26 13.30
N GLY A 59 11.84 5.83 12.70
CA GLY A 59 12.99 6.39 13.41
C GLY A 59 12.59 7.52 14.38
N LYS A 60 11.77 8.47 13.91
CA LYS A 60 11.23 9.55 14.76
C LYS A 60 10.34 9.02 15.89
N ALA A 61 9.68 7.89 15.70
CA ALA A 61 8.88 7.21 16.73
C ALA A 61 9.72 6.37 17.72
N GLY A 62 11.05 6.35 17.58
CA GLY A 62 11.98 5.66 18.47
C GLY A 62 12.30 4.22 18.09
N PHE A 63 11.94 3.77 16.88
CA PHE A 63 12.39 2.47 16.38
C PHE A 63 13.81 2.58 15.82
N THR A 64 14.60 1.54 16.01
CA THR A 64 15.98 1.40 15.50
C THR A 64 16.09 0.17 14.61
N GLN A 65 17.17 0.05 13.83
CA GLN A 65 17.36 -1.05 12.87
C GLN A 65 16.18 -1.22 11.90
N THR A 66 15.63 -0.09 11.43
CA THR A 66 14.46 -0.10 10.56
C THR A 66 14.84 -0.59 9.16
N THR A 67 14.15 -1.60 8.65
CA THR A 67 14.36 -2.14 7.30
C THR A 67 13.05 -2.22 6.53
N TYR A 68 13.14 -2.04 5.21
CA TYR A 68 12.02 -2.13 4.28
C TYR A 68 12.26 -3.26 3.27
N LYS A 69 11.26 -4.13 3.08
CA LYS A 69 11.26 -5.17 2.05
C LYS A 69 9.98 -5.11 1.23
N SER A 70 10.15 -4.97 -0.08
CA SER A 70 9.07 -5.06 -1.05
C SER A 70 8.67 -6.53 -1.28
N LEU A 71 7.37 -6.81 -1.26
CA LEU A 71 6.75 -8.11 -1.51
C LEU A 71 5.83 -8.04 -2.73
N THR A 72 5.63 -9.19 -3.39
CA THR A 72 4.69 -9.34 -4.53
C THR A 72 4.88 -8.25 -5.60
N GLY A 73 6.14 -8.01 -6.01
CA GLY A 73 6.45 -7.00 -7.03
C GLY A 73 6.24 -5.54 -6.60
N GLY A 74 6.05 -5.28 -5.30
CA GLY A 74 5.88 -3.94 -4.72
C GLY A 74 4.45 -3.57 -4.36
N ILE A 75 3.52 -4.51 -4.47
CA ILE A 75 2.13 -4.34 -4.01
C ILE A 75 2.06 -4.27 -2.48
N CYS A 76 2.98 -4.92 -1.78
CA CYS A 76 3.04 -4.89 -0.32
C CYS A 76 4.45 -4.56 0.16
N GLY A 77 4.54 -3.75 1.20
CA GLY A 77 5.75 -3.37 1.89
C GLY A 77 5.78 -3.96 3.30
N LEU A 78 6.84 -4.71 3.61
CA LEU A 78 7.14 -5.15 4.96
C LEU A 78 8.17 -4.19 5.58
N TYR A 79 7.76 -3.51 6.64
CA TYR A 79 8.60 -2.66 7.45
C TYR A 79 8.86 -3.32 8.81
N THR A 80 10.13 -3.47 9.16
CA THR A 80 10.55 -4.05 10.44
C THR A 80 11.46 -3.08 11.16
N GLY A 81 11.43 -3.08 12.48
CA GLY A 81 12.29 -2.25 13.33
C GLY A 81 12.16 -2.68 14.78
N THR A 82 13.19 -2.41 15.56
CA THR A 82 13.31 -2.80 16.96
C THR A 82 13.26 -1.57 17.84
N LYS A 83 12.35 -1.56 18.81
CA LYS A 83 12.26 -0.52 19.83
C LYS A 83 12.67 -1.11 21.17
N LYS A 84 13.63 -0.47 21.84
CA LYS A 84 14.01 -0.81 23.21
C LYS A 84 13.06 -0.19 24.21
#